data_AF-A0A6G0T4R7-F1
#
_entry.id   AF-A0A6G0T4R7-F1
#
_cell.length_a   1.000
_cell.length_b   1.000
_cell.length_c   1.000
_cell.angle_alpha   90.00
_cell.angle_beta   90.00
_cell.angle_gamma   90.00
#
_symmetry.space_group_name_H-M   'P 1'
#
loop_
_entity.id
_entity.type
_entity.pdbx_description
1 polymer ?
#
loop_
_entity_poly.entity_id
_entity_poly.type
_entity_poly.pdbx_seq_one_letter_code
_entity_poly.pdbx_strand_id
1 'polypeptide(L)'
;MHQAINIIFSTAQIWGCRFHLGQAWYRKIQSLGFAQDFNFANDELGKWLLHLFGLPFLNPIEVGNCFVDSFMAEKPENNKINELCDYLVTHYIQDTSTFPPSIWASASSDTSLTTNACESFHSEFNSNFYHHHPNIFKIIEVLKMFQTNSYIKMRTSNLNRPQKISKKTEEKQNYINNKISDYNSKK
;
A
#
# COMPACT_ATOMS: atom_id res chain seq x y z
N MET A 1 0.82 9.13 -15.47
CA MET A 1 0.06 9.90 -14.46
C MET A 1 0.99 10.68 -13.52
N HIS A 2 2.07 10.08 -12.98
CA HIS A 2 3.01 10.76 -12.07
C HIS A 2 3.69 12.02 -12.65
N GLN A 3 4.06 12.00 -13.94
CA GLN A 3 4.69 13.16 -14.58
C GLN A 3 3.78 14.40 -14.65
N ALA A 4 2.46 14.23 -14.80
CA ALA A 4 1.52 15.36 -14.86
C ALA A 4 1.37 16.06 -13.50
N ILE A 5 1.42 15.31 -12.40
CA ILE A 5 1.37 15.87 -11.04
C ILE A 5 2.60 16.73 -10.79
N ASN A 6 3.79 16.27 -11.18
CA ASN A 6 5.03 17.03 -11.00
C ASN A 6 5.08 18.33 -11.80
N ILE A 7 4.35 18.41 -12.93
CA ILE A 7 4.25 19.62 -13.75
C ILE A 7 3.38 20.68 -13.05
N ILE A 8 2.24 20.27 -12.48
CA ILE A 8 1.26 21.21 -11.91
C ILE A 8 1.54 21.49 -10.42
N PHE A 9 2.02 20.50 -9.68
CA PHE A 9 2.29 20.53 -8.26
C PHE A 9 3.72 20.06 -7.98
N SER A 10 4.70 20.87 -8.36
CA SER A 10 6.13 20.54 -8.28
C SER A 10 6.65 20.25 -6.86
N THR A 11 5.95 20.74 -5.83
CA THR A 11 6.28 20.49 -4.42
C THR A 11 5.53 19.29 -3.82
N ALA A 12 4.60 18.69 -4.56
CA ALA A 12 3.84 17.55 -4.05
C ALA A 12 4.73 16.30 -4.01
N GLN A 13 4.69 15.60 -2.88
CA GLN A 13 5.31 14.28 -2.77
C GLN A 13 4.32 13.22 -3.26
N ILE A 14 4.76 12.39 -4.20
CA ILE A 14 3.97 11.28 -4.72
C ILE A 14 4.28 10.04 -3.90
N TRP A 15 3.23 9.46 -3.32
CA TRP A 15 3.31 8.21 -2.56
C TRP A 15 2.51 7.10 -3.25
N GLY A 16 3.15 5.95 -3.39
CA GLY A 16 2.53 4.72 -3.83
C GLY A 16 1.69 4.10 -2.71
N CYS A 17 0.50 3.63 -3.07
CA CYS A 17 -0.35 2.93 -2.12
C CYS A 17 0.13 1.49 -1.89
N ARG A 18 0.40 1.12 -0.64
CA ARG A 18 0.82 -0.22 -0.21
C ARG A 18 -0.17 -1.31 -0.58
N PHE A 19 -1.47 -1.01 -0.58
CA PHE A 19 -2.49 -1.98 -1.00
C PHE A 19 -2.33 -2.33 -2.48
N HIS A 20 -2.26 -1.33 -3.35
CA HIS A 20 -2.08 -1.54 -4.79
C HIS A 20 -0.72 -2.15 -5.13
N LEU A 21 0.34 -1.78 -4.39
CA LEU A 21 1.65 -2.40 -4.51
C LEU A 21 1.56 -3.91 -4.20
N GLY A 22 1.03 -4.26 -3.03
CA GLY A 22 0.85 -5.66 -2.64
C GLY A 22 -0.05 -6.42 -3.61
N GLN A 23 -1.11 -5.79 -4.13
CA GLN A 23 -1.98 -6.39 -5.14
C GLN A 23 -1.22 -6.64 -6.46
N ALA A 24 -0.38 -5.72 -6.91
CA ALA A 24 0.42 -5.89 -8.11
C ALA A 24 1.41 -7.06 -7.97
N TRP A 25 2.13 -7.12 -6.84
CA TRP A 25 3.05 -8.21 -6.54
C TRP A 25 2.33 -9.55 -6.44
N TYR A 26 1.21 -9.60 -5.72
CA TYR A 26 0.41 -10.82 -5.60
C TYR A 26 -0.13 -11.29 -6.95
N ARG A 27 -0.60 -10.40 -7.83
CA ARG A 27 -1.01 -10.77 -9.19
C ARG A 27 0.13 -11.39 -9.99
N LYS A 28 1.37 -10.88 -9.86
CA LYS A 28 2.53 -11.51 -10.50
C LYS A 28 2.80 -12.91 -9.93
N ILE A 29 2.78 -13.06 -8.60
CA ILE A 29 2.90 -14.37 -7.92
C ILE A 29 1.85 -15.36 -8.43
N GLN A 30 0.59 -14.93 -8.52
CA GLN A 30 -0.50 -15.74 -9.05
C GLN A 30 -0.27 -16.13 -10.51
N SER A 31 0.17 -15.21 -11.36
CA SER A 31 0.44 -15.49 -12.79
C SER A 31 1.52 -16.54 -13.00
N LEU A 32 2.45 -16.67 -12.05
CA LEU A 32 3.52 -17.68 -12.07
C LEU A 32 3.05 -19.03 -11.49
N GLY A 33 1.87 -19.08 -10.87
CA GLY A 33 1.30 -20.29 -10.28
C GLY A 33 1.59 -20.46 -8.79
N PHE A 34 2.15 -19.46 -8.11
CA PHE A 34 2.56 -19.53 -6.70
C PHE A 34 1.49 -19.07 -5.71
N ALA A 35 0.22 -19.05 -6.14
CA ALA A 35 -0.88 -18.57 -5.31
C ALA A 35 -1.06 -19.44 -4.05
N GLN A 36 -0.96 -20.77 -4.19
CA GLN A 36 -1.10 -21.67 -3.04
C GLN A 36 0.10 -21.55 -2.10
N ASP A 37 1.32 -21.53 -2.64
CA ASP A 37 2.56 -21.39 -1.85
C ASP A 37 2.52 -20.13 -0.99
N PHE A 38 2.13 -18.98 -1.58
CA PHE A 38 1.99 -17.72 -0.86
C PHE A 38 0.90 -17.76 0.22
N ASN A 39 -0.28 -18.28 -0.10
CA ASN A 39 -1.42 -18.24 0.82
C ASN A 39 -1.26 -19.17 2.02
N PHE A 40 -0.59 -20.31 1.85
CA PHE A 40 -0.37 -21.25 2.93
C PHE A 40 0.93 -20.99 3.68
N ALA A 41 1.99 -20.53 2.98
CA ALA A 41 3.29 -20.22 3.56
C ALA A 41 3.86 -21.32 4.49
N ASN A 42 3.60 -22.58 4.16
CA ASN A 42 3.97 -23.73 4.98
C ASN A 42 5.45 -24.12 4.80
N ASP A 43 6.02 -23.82 3.65
CA ASP A 43 7.39 -24.17 3.27
C ASP A 43 8.26 -22.91 3.10
N GLU A 44 9.54 -23.13 2.81
CA GLU A 44 10.51 -22.04 2.65
C GLU A 44 10.17 -21.13 1.46
N LEU A 45 9.63 -21.70 0.37
CA LEU A 45 9.18 -20.91 -0.78
C LEU A 45 8.05 -19.95 -0.40
N GLY A 46 6.99 -20.46 0.22
CA GLY A 46 5.84 -19.67 0.61
C GLY A 46 6.19 -18.60 1.65
N LYS A 47 7.04 -18.93 2.64
CA LYS A 47 7.56 -17.95 3.60
C LYS A 47 8.40 -16.87 2.92
N TRP A 48 9.29 -17.26 2.00
CA TRP A 48 10.12 -16.31 1.25
C TRP A 48 9.24 -15.35 0.43
N LEU A 49 8.21 -15.86 -0.25
CA LEU A 49 7.23 -15.03 -0.97
C LEU A 49 6.50 -14.07 -0.04
N LEU A 50 6.13 -14.51 1.16
CA LEU A 50 5.47 -13.67 2.17
C LEU A 50 6.42 -12.58 2.71
N HIS A 51 7.68 -12.91 2.95
CA HIS A 51 8.69 -11.98 3.47
C HIS A 51 8.92 -10.79 2.54
N LEU A 52 8.77 -10.95 1.22
CA LEU A 52 8.88 -9.84 0.26
C LEU A 52 7.94 -8.68 0.62
N PHE A 53 6.76 -8.98 1.19
CA PHE A 53 5.77 -7.98 1.58
C PHE A 53 6.16 -7.20 2.84
N GLY A 54 7.33 -7.49 3.44
CA GLY A 54 7.99 -6.68 4.45
C GLY A 54 8.77 -5.50 3.88
N LEU A 55 9.22 -5.57 2.61
CA LEU A 55 10.01 -4.51 1.97
C LEU A 55 9.38 -3.10 2.02
N PRO A 56 8.04 -2.92 1.88
CA PRO A 56 7.41 -1.59 1.97
C PRO A 56 7.52 -0.90 3.33
N PHE A 57 7.99 -1.61 4.35
CA PHE A 57 8.22 -1.10 5.71
C PHE A 57 9.68 -0.74 5.99
N LEU A 58 10.57 -0.87 5.01
CA LEU A 58 11.96 -0.44 5.12
C LEU A 58 12.11 1.05 4.75
N ASN A 59 13.25 1.64 5.12
CA ASN A 59 13.63 2.92 4.55
C ASN A 59 13.92 2.74 3.05
N PRO A 60 13.45 3.64 2.16
CA PRO A 60 13.68 3.55 0.72
C PRO A 60 15.12 3.23 0.31
N ILE A 61 16.10 3.83 0.99
CA ILE A 61 17.53 3.70 0.68
C ILE A 61 18.05 2.28 0.98
N GLU A 62 17.38 1.55 1.86
CA GLU A 62 17.79 0.21 2.29
C GLU A 62 17.19 -0.90 1.44
N VAL A 63 16.11 -0.62 0.69
CA VAL A 63 15.35 -1.63 -0.04
C VAL A 63 16.22 -2.40 -1.03
N GLY A 64 17.03 -1.69 -1.82
CA GLY A 64 17.92 -2.31 -2.82
C GLY A 64 18.92 -3.25 -2.18
N ASN A 65 19.65 -2.77 -1.17
CA ASN A 65 20.66 -3.57 -0.46
C ASN A 65 20.03 -4.75 0.27
N CYS A 66 18.92 -4.55 0.99
CA CYS A 66 18.21 -5.64 1.66
C CYS A 66 17.72 -6.70 0.68
N PHE A 67 17.22 -6.30 -0.49
CA PHE A 67 16.79 -7.24 -1.52
C PHE A 67 17.95 -8.11 -2.01
N VAL A 68 19.12 -7.51 -2.29
CA VAL A 68 20.30 -8.23 -2.76
C VAL A 68 20.93 -9.08 -1.65
N ASP A 69 21.18 -8.48 -0.48
CA ASP A 69 21.97 -9.10 0.57
C ASP A 69 21.19 -10.15 1.37
N SER A 70 19.87 -9.96 1.54
CA SER A 70 19.02 -10.88 2.32
C SER A 70 18.17 -11.76 1.42
N PHE A 71 17.37 -11.16 0.53
CA PHE A 71 16.38 -11.94 -0.24
C PHE A 71 17.00 -12.78 -1.35
N MET A 72 18.01 -12.27 -2.05
CA MET A 72 18.68 -13.04 -3.12
C MET A 72 19.58 -14.14 -2.56
N ALA A 73 20.12 -13.97 -1.34
CA ALA A 73 20.92 -14.99 -0.66
C ALA A 73 20.10 -16.23 -0.27
N GLU A 74 18.85 -16.00 0.19
CA GLU A 74 17.92 -17.07 0.58
C GLU A 74 16.93 -17.45 -0.54
N LYS A 75 17.18 -16.99 -1.78
CA LYS A 75 16.26 -17.18 -2.91
C LYS A 75 16.11 -18.66 -3.26
N PRO A 76 14.87 -19.20 -3.29
CA PRO A 76 14.63 -20.57 -3.74
C PRO A 76 15.12 -20.82 -5.18
N GLU A 77 15.62 -22.02 -5.43
CA GLU A 77 16.03 -22.46 -6.78
C GLU A 77 14.80 -22.80 -7.64
N ASN A 78 14.32 -21.81 -8.40
CA ASN A 78 13.21 -21.99 -9.32
C ASN A 78 13.25 -20.93 -10.44
N ASN A 79 13.12 -21.35 -11.71
CA ASN A 79 13.15 -20.44 -12.85
C ASN A 79 12.03 -19.38 -12.81
N LYS A 80 10.83 -19.75 -12.32
CA LYS A 80 9.73 -18.79 -12.18
C LYS A 80 9.97 -17.79 -11.04
N ILE A 81 10.77 -18.15 -10.04
CA ILE A 81 11.19 -17.21 -8.99
C ILE A 81 12.22 -16.22 -9.54
N ASN A 82 13.11 -16.65 -10.44
CA ASN A 82 13.97 -15.71 -11.16
C ASN A 82 13.13 -14.70 -11.95
N GLU A 83 12.08 -15.16 -12.65
CA GLU A 83 11.17 -14.27 -13.37
C GLU A 83 10.44 -13.27 -12.44
N LEU A 84 10.06 -13.70 -11.23
CA LEU A 84 9.51 -12.80 -10.21
C LEU A 84 10.54 -11.76 -9.77
N CYS A 85 11.77 -12.17 -9.48
CA CYS A 85 12.85 -11.25 -9.09
C CYS A 85 13.14 -10.24 -10.20
N ASP A 86 13.29 -10.67 -11.45
CA ASP A 86 13.53 -9.77 -12.59
C ASP A 86 12.40 -8.75 -12.75
N TYR A 87 11.15 -9.20 -12.58
CA TYR A 87 9.99 -8.33 -12.56
C TYR A 87 10.08 -7.28 -11.43
N LEU A 88 10.38 -7.70 -10.19
CA LEU A 88 10.49 -6.80 -9.05
C LEU A 88 11.63 -5.80 -9.22
N VAL A 89 12.79 -6.26 -9.67
CA VAL A 89 13.98 -5.43 -9.92
C VAL A 89 13.69 -4.35 -10.94
N THR A 90 13.11 -4.74 -12.08
CA THR A 90 12.82 -3.83 -13.20
C THR A 90 11.76 -2.78 -12.84
N HIS A 91 10.75 -3.13 -12.04
CA HIS A 91 9.58 -2.29 -11.85
C HIS A 91 9.53 -1.58 -10.48
N TYR A 92 10.21 -2.08 -9.46
CA TYR A 92 10.05 -1.60 -8.08
C TYR A 92 11.34 -1.40 -7.28
N ILE A 93 12.38 -2.24 -7.45
CA ILE A 93 13.54 -2.23 -6.54
C ILE A 93 14.62 -1.25 -6.97
N GLN A 94 14.93 -1.15 -8.26
CA GLN A 94 15.97 -0.22 -8.73
C GLN A 94 15.51 1.23 -8.59
N ASP A 95 16.46 2.14 -8.35
CA ASP A 95 16.20 3.59 -8.34
C ASP A 95 15.72 4.10 -9.71
N THR A 96 16.09 3.40 -10.78
CA THR A 96 15.68 3.68 -12.17
C THR A 96 14.40 2.96 -12.58
N SER A 97 13.77 2.20 -11.67
CA SER A 97 12.56 1.46 -11.98
C SER A 97 11.36 2.39 -12.22
N THR A 98 10.28 1.86 -12.81
CA THR A 98 9.06 2.63 -13.07
C THR A 98 8.44 3.19 -11.78
N PHE A 99 8.58 2.46 -10.67
CA PHE A 99 8.10 2.84 -9.35
C PHE A 99 9.21 2.60 -8.32
N PRO A 100 10.21 3.48 -8.20
CA PRO A 100 11.35 3.25 -7.30
C PRO A 100 10.94 3.24 -5.82
N PRO A 101 11.76 2.65 -4.94
CA PRO A 101 11.46 2.54 -3.51
C PRO A 101 11.10 3.86 -2.84
N SER A 102 11.66 4.98 -3.30
CA SER A 102 11.35 6.33 -2.82
C SER A 102 9.87 6.73 -2.96
N ILE A 103 9.12 6.06 -3.83
CA ILE A 103 7.68 6.31 -4.01
C ILE A 103 6.83 5.45 -3.08
N TRP A 104 7.24 4.21 -2.78
CA TRP A 104 6.33 3.22 -2.16
C TRP A 104 6.83 2.62 -0.83
N ALA A 105 8.12 2.69 -0.53
CA ALA A 105 8.69 2.22 0.73
C ALA A 105 8.70 3.34 1.77
N SER A 106 8.39 3.00 3.01
CA SER A 106 8.51 3.94 4.12
C SER A 106 8.61 3.16 5.42
N ALA A 107 9.56 3.50 6.28
CA ALA A 107 9.66 2.97 7.64
C ALA A 107 8.61 3.63 8.55
N SER A 108 7.34 3.41 8.22
CA SER A 108 6.19 4.04 8.89
C SER A 108 4.99 3.11 8.98
N SER A 109 4.22 3.23 10.06
CA SER A 109 2.90 2.61 10.23
C SER A 109 1.75 3.44 9.64
N ASP A 110 2.07 4.52 8.90
CA ASP A 110 1.06 5.43 8.37
C ASP A 110 0.01 4.70 7.50
N THR A 111 -1.24 4.90 7.90
CA THR A 111 -2.43 4.37 7.23
C THR A 111 -2.78 5.12 5.96
N SER A 112 -2.25 6.34 5.75
CA SER A 112 -2.44 7.13 4.53
C SER A 112 -1.91 6.42 3.28
N LEU A 113 -0.94 5.53 3.46
CA LEU A 113 -0.36 4.68 2.41
C LEU A 113 -1.27 3.49 2.04
N THR A 114 -2.49 3.40 2.58
CA THR A 114 -3.47 2.34 2.26
C THR A 114 -4.73 2.91 1.60
N THR A 115 -5.49 2.09 0.87
CA THR A 115 -6.72 2.51 0.16
C THR A 115 -7.94 2.63 1.06
N ASN A 116 -7.84 2.34 2.36
CA ASN A 116 -8.99 2.26 3.28
C ASN A 116 -9.91 3.49 3.19
N ALA A 117 -9.35 4.69 3.07
CA ALA A 117 -10.15 5.91 2.96
C ALA A 117 -10.93 5.98 1.63
N CYS A 118 -10.28 5.65 0.51
CA CYS A 118 -10.91 5.62 -0.81
C CYS A 118 -11.98 4.52 -0.90
N GLU A 119 -11.67 3.32 -0.40
CA GLU A 119 -12.61 2.19 -0.36
C GLU A 119 -13.80 2.48 0.55
N SER A 120 -13.57 3.07 1.72
CA SER A 120 -14.64 3.50 2.62
C SER A 120 -15.54 4.53 1.94
N PHE A 121 -14.96 5.52 1.25
CA PHE A 121 -15.72 6.51 0.50
C PHE A 121 -16.53 5.85 -0.62
N HIS A 122 -15.92 4.99 -1.44
CA HIS A 122 -16.64 4.27 -2.51
C HIS A 122 -17.76 3.38 -1.95
N SER A 123 -17.52 2.67 -0.86
CA SER A 123 -18.53 1.82 -0.22
C SER A 123 -19.71 2.65 0.30
N GLU A 124 -19.43 3.75 1.00
CA GLU A 124 -20.47 4.66 1.51
C GLU A 124 -21.23 5.29 0.34
N PHE A 125 -20.52 5.80 -0.67
CA PHE A 125 -21.13 6.40 -1.85
C PHE A 125 -22.02 5.42 -2.59
N ASN A 126 -21.52 4.21 -2.88
CA ASN A 126 -22.28 3.19 -3.59
C ASN A 126 -23.49 2.68 -2.79
N SER A 127 -23.43 2.68 -1.46
CA SER A 127 -24.57 2.28 -0.61
C SER A 127 -25.81 3.18 -0.75
N ASN A 128 -25.65 4.38 -1.31
CA ASN A 128 -26.76 5.31 -1.58
C ASN A 128 -27.54 4.98 -2.88
N PHE A 129 -27.10 3.97 -3.64
CA PHE A 129 -27.73 3.60 -4.91
C PHE A 129 -28.22 2.15 -4.85
N TYR A 130 -29.52 1.95 -5.09
CA TYR A 130 -30.16 0.63 -5.13
C TYR A 130 -30.21 0.03 -6.53
N HIS A 131 -29.79 0.78 -7.56
CA HIS A 131 -29.78 0.36 -8.96
C HIS A 131 -28.38 0.54 -9.55
N HIS A 132 -27.99 -0.32 -10.49
CA HIS A 132 -26.70 -0.20 -11.20
C HIS A 132 -26.57 1.07 -12.04
N HIS A 133 -27.69 1.67 -12.45
CA HIS A 133 -27.72 2.90 -13.24
C HIS A 133 -28.64 3.95 -12.56
N PRO A 134 -28.17 4.60 -11.50
CA PRO A 134 -28.95 5.63 -10.83
C PRO A 134 -29.11 6.87 -11.73
N ASN A 135 -30.26 7.52 -11.62
CA ASN A 135 -30.53 8.76 -12.33
C ASN A 135 -29.52 9.85 -11.92
N ILE A 136 -29.03 10.64 -12.88
CA ILE A 136 -28.06 11.73 -12.63
C ILE A 136 -28.51 12.73 -11.57
N PHE A 137 -29.81 13.05 -11.50
CA PHE A 137 -30.35 13.91 -10.44
C PHE A 137 -30.18 13.28 -9.06
N LYS A 138 -30.33 11.95 -8.95
CA LYS A 138 -30.09 11.23 -7.71
C LYS A 138 -28.62 11.23 -7.33
N ILE A 139 -27.72 11.07 -8.31
CA ILE A 139 -26.28 11.19 -8.10
C ILE A 139 -25.94 12.59 -7.54
N ILE A 140 -26.48 13.65 -8.14
CA ILE A 140 -26.26 15.04 -7.69
C ILE A 140 -26.74 15.25 -6.25
N GLU A 141 -27.91 14.72 -5.88
CA GLU A 141 -28.40 14.79 -4.50
C GLU A 141 -27.44 14.13 -3.52
N VAL A 142 -26.96 12.92 -3.83
CA VAL A 142 -26.00 12.19 -2.98
C VAL A 142 -24.69 12.97 -2.88
N LEU A 143 -24.19 13.52 -3.99
CA LEU A 143 -22.97 14.36 -3.96
C LEU A 143 -23.14 15.60 -3.07
N LYS A 144 -24.29 16.29 -3.13
CA LYS A 144 -24.59 17.43 -2.24
C LYS A 144 -24.65 17.01 -0.78
N MET A 145 -25.19 15.83 -0.48
CA MET A 145 -25.20 15.27 0.87
C MET A 145 -23.76 15.02 1.37
N PHE A 146 -22.91 14.38 0.56
CA PHE A 146 -21.50 14.14 0.91
C PHE A 146 -20.73 15.44 1.12
N GLN A 147 -20.96 16.44 0.27
CA GLN A 147 -20.36 17.77 0.41
C GLN A 147 -20.76 18.42 1.75
N THR A 148 -22.06 18.37 2.09
CA THR A 148 -22.58 18.91 3.35
C THR A 148 -21.94 18.21 4.56
N ASN A 149 -21.91 16.88 4.54
CA ASN A 149 -21.29 16.08 5.61
C ASN A 149 -19.79 16.38 5.75
N SER A 150 -19.09 16.57 4.63
CA SER A 150 -17.67 16.94 4.62
C SER A 150 -17.43 18.31 5.25
N TYR A 151 -18.23 19.31 4.91
CA TYR A 151 -18.13 20.64 5.52
C TYR A 151 -18.42 20.63 7.02
N ILE A 152 -19.41 19.85 7.47
CA ILE A 152 -19.68 19.67 8.90
C ILE A 152 -18.45 19.06 9.58
N LYS A 153 -17.90 17.97 9.03
CA LYS A 153 -16.69 17.31 9.56
C LYS A 153 -15.50 18.28 9.64
N MET A 154 -15.22 19.04 8.58
CA MET A 154 -14.14 20.04 8.55
C MET A 154 -14.32 21.13 9.61
N ARG A 155 -15.55 21.62 9.81
CA ARG A 155 -15.83 22.61 10.86
C ARG A 155 -15.63 22.02 12.25
N THR A 156 -16.02 20.77 12.46
CA THR A 156 -15.82 20.09 13.75
C THR A 156 -14.36 19.72 14.03
N SER A 157 -13.55 19.40 13.01
CA SER A 157 -12.13 19.11 13.18
C SER A 157 -11.33 20.35 13.58
N ASN A 158 -11.74 21.54 13.11
CA ASN A 158 -11.15 22.81 13.53
C ASN A 158 -11.38 23.13 15.03
N LEU A 159 -12.20 22.35 15.73
CA LEU A 159 -12.40 22.45 17.18
C LEU A 159 -11.36 21.63 17.99
N ASN A 160 -10.29 21.12 17.35
CA ASN A 160 -9.19 20.37 17.96
C ASN A 160 -9.62 19.14 18.81
N ARG A 161 -10.77 18.54 18.51
CA ARG A 161 -11.14 17.27 19.14
C ARG A 161 -10.41 16.15 18.43
N PRO A 162 -9.56 15.36 19.13
CA PRO A 162 -8.87 14.25 18.49
C PRO A 162 -9.90 13.25 17.97
N GLN A 163 -9.76 12.90 16.69
CA GLN A 163 -10.64 11.92 16.06
C GLN A 163 -10.27 10.54 16.62
N LYS A 164 -11.26 9.86 17.21
CA LYS A 164 -11.01 8.58 17.90
C LYS A 164 -10.66 7.51 16.86
N ILE A 165 -9.42 7.03 16.90
CA ILE A 165 -8.97 5.90 16.08
C ILE A 165 -9.56 4.63 16.69
N SER A 166 -9.94 3.66 15.84
CA SER A 166 -10.37 2.35 16.34
C SER A 166 -9.22 1.65 17.05
N LYS A 167 -9.51 1.01 18.18
CA LYS A 167 -8.53 0.23 18.96
C LYS A 167 -7.74 -0.75 18.09
N LYS A 168 -8.41 -1.41 17.13
CA LYS A 168 -7.78 -2.35 16.20
C LYS A 168 -6.74 -1.67 15.29
N THR A 169 -7.03 -0.45 14.83
CA THR A 169 -6.11 0.32 13.98
C THR A 169 -4.90 0.76 14.80
N GLU A 170 -5.13 1.24 16.02
CA GLU A 170 -4.08 1.65 16.96
C GLU A 170 -3.17 0.47 17.32
N GLU A 171 -3.73 -0.68 17.69
CA GLU A 171 -2.98 -1.91 17.98
C GLU A 171 -2.10 -2.33 16.79
N LYS A 172 -2.63 -2.26 15.57
CA LYS A 172 -1.86 -2.56 14.35
C LYS A 172 -0.73 -1.56 14.10
N GLN A 173 -0.99 -0.27 14.28
CA GLN A 173 0.04 0.77 14.12
C GLN A 173 1.17 0.59 15.13
N ASN A 174 0.83 0.33 16.39
CA ASN A 174 1.80 0.06 17.45
C ASN A 174 2.63 -1.18 17.15
N TYR A 175 2.01 -2.27 16.68
CA TYR A 175 2.75 -3.45 16.26
C TYR A 175 3.78 -3.14 15.17
N ILE A 176 3.38 -2.43 14.11
CA ILE A 176 4.27 -2.07 13.00
C ILE A 176 5.40 -1.15 13.49
N ASN A 177 5.08 -0.12 14.29
CA ASN A 177 6.08 0.79 14.84
C ASN A 177 7.11 0.05 15.71
N ASN A 178 6.66 -0.88 16.55
CA ASN A 178 7.56 -1.69 17.37
C ASN A 178 8.49 -2.53 16.50
N LYS A 179 7.97 -3.17 15.45
CA LYS A 179 8.80 -3.96 14.52
C LYS A 179 9.82 -3.11 13.75
N ILE A 180 9.44 -1.92 13.32
CA ILE A 180 10.36 -0.96 12.68
C ILE A 180 11.45 -0.53 13.68
N SER A 181 11.08 -0.23 14.91
CA SER A 181 12.04 0.14 15.97
C SER A 181 13.00 -1.00 16.28
N ASP A 182 12.50 -2.23 16.42
CA ASP A 182 13.31 -3.42 16.66
C ASP A 182 14.32 -3.63 15.53
N TYR A 183 13.90 -3.47 14.27
CA TYR A 183 14.77 -3.59 13.10
C TYR A 183 15.87 -2.52 13.11
N ASN A 184 15.51 -1.26 13.32
CA ASN A 184 16.45 -0.15 13.37
C ASN A 184 17.46 -0.26 14.53
N SER A 185 17.07 -0.89 15.64
CA SER A 185 17.95 -1.10 16.81
C SER A 185 19.01 -2.19 16.62
N LYS A 186 18.80 -3.09 15.65
CA LYS A 186 19.67 -4.24 15.35
C LYS A 186 20.62 -4.01 14.17
N LYS A 187 20.46 -2.87 13.48
CA LYS A 187 21.33 -2.42 12.40
C LYS A 187 22.59 -1.79 12.96
#